data_AF-A0A955NB98-F1
#
_entry.id   AF-A0A955NB98-F1
#
_cell.length_a   1.000
_cell.length_b   1.000
_cell.length_c   1.000
_cell.angle_alpha   90.00
_cell.angle_beta   90.00
_cell.angle_gamma   90.00
#
_symmetry.space_group_name_H-M   'P 1'
#
loop_
_entity.id
_entity.type
_entity.pdbx_description
1 polymer ?
#
loop_
_entity_poly.entity_id
_entity_poly.type
_entity_poly.pdbx_seq_one_letter_code
_entity_poly.pdbx_strand_id
1 'polypeptide(L)'
;VRAGMRGVGTAIEAFRTERGVLLIDFWEDGGGVSSPASQRWREKFGRVGRDPAFQYKTFEECYFPLTSPAAYLTTLPIDPFNDPSRSVGFGENEKGLAYIYFDNDVLDPNPANHDHGVEYYAPGGPGQVLYGAVPLKSEEFALLSVGPDRFIERTNGYSTIRGIPYNPTNGTNSIGDMVFRSSGIPG
;
A
#
# COMPACT_ATOMS: atom_id res chain seq x y z
N VAL A 1 -3.46 -15.78 -0.50
CA VAL A 1 -3.12 -14.35 -0.27
C VAL A 1 -1.69 -14.15 0.21
N ARG A 2 -1.30 -14.63 1.41
CA ARG A 2 0.08 -14.44 1.94
C ARG A 2 1.21 -14.85 0.98
N ALA A 3 1.04 -15.93 0.21
CA ALA A 3 2.03 -16.34 -0.80
C ALA A 3 2.14 -15.34 -1.97
N GLY A 4 1.01 -14.80 -2.43
CA GLY A 4 0.97 -13.76 -3.46
C GLY A 4 1.62 -12.46 -2.97
N MET A 5 1.26 -12.00 -1.77
CA MET A 5 1.87 -10.81 -1.15
C MET A 5 3.38 -10.98 -0.97
N ARG A 6 3.85 -12.17 -0.58
CA ARG A 6 5.29 -12.45 -0.49
C ARG A 6 5.98 -12.34 -1.85
N GLY A 7 5.39 -12.89 -2.91
CA GLY A 7 5.93 -12.77 -4.27
C GLY A 7 6.02 -11.32 -4.74
N VAL A 8 4.96 -10.54 -4.50
CA VAL A 8 4.95 -9.10 -4.80
C VAL A 8 6.00 -8.36 -3.98
N GLY A 9 6.10 -8.64 -2.67
CA GLY A 9 7.11 -8.03 -1.80
C GLY A 9 8.54 -8.31 -2.26
N THR A 10 8.83 -9.55 -2.69
CA THR A 10 10.16 -9.87 -3.26
C THR A 10 10.44 -9.09 -4.55
N ALA A 11 9.45 -8.89 -5.40
CA ALA A 11 9.61 -8.08 -6.62
C ALA A 11 9.85 -6.60 -6.30
N ILE A 12 9.15 -6.04 -5.30
CA ILE A 12 9.36 -4.67 -4.82
C ILE A 12 10.78 -4.51 -4.29
N GLU A 13 11.27 -5.44 -3.48
CA GLU A 13 12.65 -5.38 -2.95
C GLU A 13 13.70 -5.48 -4.06
N ALA A 14 13.47 -6.33 -5.07
CA ALA A 14 14.35 -6.43 -6.22
C ALA A 14 14.38 -5.13 -7.03
N PHE A 15 13.20 -4.54 -7.30
CA PHE A 15 13.06 -3.24 -7.93
C PHE A 15 13.80 -2.16 -7.14
N ARG A 16 13.57 -2.09 -5.84
CA ARG A 16 14.20 -1.14 -4.94
C ARG A 16 15.72 -1.28 -4.93
N THR A 17 16.23 -2.50 -4.91
CA THR A 17 17.67 -2.78 -4.96
C THR A 17 18.29 -2.29 -6.26
N GLU A 18 17.61 -2.48 -7.40
CA GLU A 18 18.12 -2.03 -8.71
C GLU A 18 18.01 -0.52 -8.90
N ARG A 19 16.88 0.08 -8.50
CA ARG A 19 16.53 1.47 -8.80
C ARG A 19 16.90 2.46 -7.69
N GLY A 20 17.18 1.94 -6.50
CA GLY A 20 17.52 2.73 -5.30
C GLY A 20 16.38 3.58 -4.78
N VAL A 21 15.12 3.22 -5.09
CA VAL A 21 13.90 3.94 -4.69
C VAL A 21 12.76 2.95 -4.47
N LEU A 22 11.80 3.32 -3.63
CA LEU A 22 10.52 2.60 -3.47
C LEU A 22 9.60 2.81 -4.68
N LEU A 23 8.48 2.07 -4.71
CA LEU A 23 7.41 2.36 -5.68
C LEU A 23 6.71 3.66 -5.29
N ILE A 24 5.81 4.13 -6.16
CA ILE A 24 4.94 5.26 -5.85
C ILE A 24 3.64 4.69 -5.33
N ASP A 25 3.25 5.09 -4.12
CA ASP A 25 2.01 4.63 -3.51
C ASP A 25 0.80 5.49 -3.92
N PHE A 26 -0.38 5.10 -3.45
CA PHE A 26 -1.63 5.77 -3.82
C PHE A 26 -1.76 7.18 -3.19
N TRP A 27 -1.07 7.46 -2.09
CA TRP A 27 -1.15 8.72 -1.36
C TRP A 27 -0.10 9.74 -1.82
N GLU A 28 0.96 9.29 -2.50
CA GLU A 28 1.96 10.15 -3.15
C GLU A 28 1.47 10.79 -4.48
N ASP A 29 0.31 10.39 -5.00
CA ASP A 29 -0.19 10.82 -6.31
C ASP A 29 -0.82 12.24 -6.32
N GLY A 30 -1.13 12.75 -7.51
CA GLY A 30 -1.96 13.96 -7.66
C GLY A 30 -1.26 15.28 -7.32
N GLY A 31 0.02 15.26 -6.92
CA GLY A 31 0.82 16.46 -6.63
C GLY A 31 1.22 17.30 -7.87
N GLY A 32 0.75 16.93 -9.07
CA GLY A 32 1.07 17.59 -10.33
C GLY A 32 2.47 17.27 -10.87
N VAL A 33 2.79 17.79 -12.06
CA VAL A 33 4.00 17.40 -12.82
C VAL A 33 5.34 17.69 -12.12
N SER A 34 5.33 18.59 -11.14
CA SER A 34 6.51 18.98 -10.36
C SER A 34 6.63 18.23 -9.03
N SER A 35 5.74 17.29 -8.73
CA SER A 35 5.82 16.50 -7.50
C SER A 35 7.03 15.56 -7.50
N PRO A 36 7.56 15.19 -6.31
CA PRO A 36 8.59 14.18 -6.19
C PRO A 36 8.19 12.83 -6.81
N ALA A 37 6.93 12.42 -6.67
CA ALA A 37 6.38 11.24 -7.36
C ALA A 37 6.51 11.34 -8.89
N SER A 38 6.09 12.46 -9.48
CA SER A 38 6.22 12.69 -10.93
C SER A 38 7.67 12.76 -11.39
N GLN A 39 8.57 13.30 -10.56
CA GLN A 39 10.01 13.29 -10.85
C GLN A 39 10.58 11.86 -10.83
N ARG A 40 10.29 11.09 -9.77
CA ARG A 40 10.69 9.68 -9.62
C ARG A 40 10.19 8.82 -10.77
N TRP A 41 8.94 8.99 -11.17
CA TRP A 41 8.35 8.31 -12.32
C TRP A 41 9.13 8.58 -13.62
N ARG A 42 9.53 9.83 -13.88
CA ARG A 42 10.31 10.19 -15.07
C ARG A 42 11.74 9.67 -15.03
N GLU A 43 12.42 9.86 -13.90
CA GLU A 43 13.87 9.69 -13.78
C GLU A 43 14.29 8.27 -13.41
N LYS A 44 13.49 7.59 -12.57
CA LYS A 44 13.81 6.27 -12.03
C LYS A 44 13.01 5.16 -12.71
N PHE A 45 11.73 5.43 -12.98
CA PHE A 45 10.82 4.42 -13.54
C PHE A 45 10.78 4.47 -15.08
N GLY A 46 11.43 5.46 -15.70
CA GLY A 46 11.50 5.58 -17.15
C GLY A 46 10.14 5.81 -17.81
N ARG A 47 9.22 6.48 -17.11
CA ARG A 47 7.84 6.76 -17.56
C ARG A 47 6.98 5.52 -17.78
N VAL A 48 7.26 4.42 -17.09
CA VAL A 48 6.42 3.22 -17.12
C VAL A 48 5.14 3.45 -16.33
N GLY A 49 4.00 3.03 -16.90
CA GLY A 49 2.69 3.17 -16.26
C GLY A 49 2.07 4.55 -16.42
N ARG A 50 1.03 4.83 -15.63
CA ARG A 50 0.37 6.14 -15.62
C ARG A 50 1.24 7.16 -14.90
N ASP A 51 1.24 8.39 -15.41
CA ASP A 51 1.89 9.53 -14.76
C ASP A 51 1.19 9.83 -13.42
N PRO A 52 1.88 9.72 -12.27
CA PRO A 52 1.32 10.01 -10.94
C PRO A 52 0.97 11.49 -10.75
N ALA A 53 1.35 12.37 -11.68
CA ALA A 53 0.88 13.77 -11.68
C ALA A 53 -0.65 13.86 -11.68
N PHE A 54 -1.30 12.82 -12.22
CA PHE A 54 -2.74 12.65 -12.24
C PHE A 54 -3.08 11.49 -11.32
N GLN A 55 -3.98 11.73 -10.37
CA GLN A 55 -4.42 10.75 -9.39
C GLN A 55 -4.63 9.36 -10.02
N TYR A 56 -4.01 8.35 -9.41
CA TYR A 56 -4.28 6.96 -9.68
C TYR A 56 -5.76 6.68 -9.42
N LYS A 57 -6.26 5.71 -10.16
CA LYS A 57 -7.65 5.25 -10.15
C LYS A 57 -7.75 3.81 -9.69
N THR A 58 -6.65 3.07 -9.73
CA THR A 58 -6.65 1.67 -9.35
C THR A 58 -5.39 1.26 -8.59
N PHE A 59 -5.51 0.30 -7.68
CA PHE A 59 -4.39 -0.23 -6.90
C PHE A 59 -3.27 -0.80 -7.78
N GLU A 60 -3.60 -1.32 -8.96
CA GLU A 60 -2.66 -1.85 -9.94
C GLU A 60 -1.61 -0.82 -10.41
N GLU A 61 -1.95 0.46 -10.40
CA GLU A 61 -1.11 1.49 -11.05
C GLU A 61 0.23 1.67 -10.34
N CYS A 62 0.26 1.44 -9.02
CA CYS A 62 1.48 1.45 -8.20
C CYS A 62 2.49 0.39 -8.68
N TYR A 63 2.01 -0.71 -9.29
CA TYR A 63 2.82 -1.88 -9.63
C TYR A 63 3.25 -1.94 -11.10
N PHE A 64 2.87 -0.98 -11.95
CA PHE A 64 3.29 -1.00 -13.35
C PHE A 64 4.81 -1.12 -13.56
N PRO A 65 5.68 -0.46 -12.76
CA PRO A 65 7.12 -0.63 -12.86
C PRO A 65 7.61 -2.07 -12.60
N LEU A 66 6.84 -2.89 -11.88
CA LEU A 66 7.21 -4.28 -11.60
C LEU A 66 6.94 -5.23 -12.76
N THR A 67 6.06 -4.85 -13.68
CA THR A 67 5.61 -5.71 -14.79
C THR A 67 6.19 -5.29 -16.15
N SER A 68 6.86 -4.14 -16.23
CA SER A 68 7.46 -3.63 -17.47
C SER A 68 8.54 -2.57 -17.20
N PRO A 69 9.58 -2.43 -18.05
CA PRO A 69 10.06 -3.38 -19.07
C PRO A 69 10.97 -4.48 -18.50
N ALA A 70 11.55 -4.27 -17.31
CA ALA A 70 12.22 -5.31 -16.54
C ALA A 70 11.15 -6.01 -15.70
N ALA A 71 10.65 -7.16 -16.15
CA ALA A 71 9.57 -7.87 -15.48
C ALA A 71 10.07 -8.54 -14.19
N TYR A 72 10.01 -7.82 -13.05
CA TYR A 72 10.19 -8.40 -11.71
C TYR A 72 9.05 -9.36 -11.36
N LEU A 73 7.87 -9.12 -11.95
CA LEU A 73 6.72 -10.01 -11.97
C LEU A 73 6.24 -10.19 -13.41
N THR A 74 5.91 -11.43 -13.76
CA THR A 74 5.26 -11.72 -15.06
C THR A 74 3.81 -11.26 -15.07
N THR A 75 3.11 -11.40 -13.94
CA THR A 75 1.75 -10.91 -13.71
C THR A 75 1.59 -10.51 -12.25
N LEU A 76 0.78 -9.48 -12.01
CA LEU A 76 0.39 -9.09 -10.66
C LEU A 76 -0.65 -10.07 -10.10
N PRO A 77 -0.43 -10.70 -8.93
CA PRO A 77 -1.43 -11.56 -8.31
C PRO A 77 -2.71 -10.78 -7.95
N ILE A 78 -3.86 -11.42 -8.14
CA ILE A 78 -5.16 -10.90 -7.70
C ILE A 78 -5.32 -11.18 -6.20
N ASP A 79 -5.76 -10.17 -5.46
CA ASP A 79 -6.31 -10.33 -4.12
C ASP A 79 -7.73 -10.92 -4.22
N PRO A 80 -7.95 -12.16 -3.74
CA PRO A 80 -9.27 -12.80 -3.80
C PRO A 80 -10.33 -12.12 -2.95
N PHE A 81 -9.95 -11.16 -2.09
CA PHE A 81 -10.87 -10.42 -1.24
C PHE A 81 -11.28 -9.06 -1.82
N ASN A 82 -10.50 -8.52 -2.76
CA ASN A 82 -10.82 -7.27 -3.42
C ASN A 82 -11.86 -7.47 -4.53
N ASP A 83 -12.79 -6.52 -4.60
CA ASP A 83 -13.86 -6.48 -5.59
C ASP A 83 -13.89 -5.08 -6.21
N PRO A 84 -13.51 -4.91 -7.49
CA PRO A 84 -13.40 -3.59 -8.12
C PRO A 84 -14.77 -2.93 -8.33
N SER A 85 -15.87 -3.65 -8.11
CA SER A 85 -17.22 -3.08 -8.15
C SER A 85 -17.65 -2.45 -6.82
N ARG A 86 -16.87 -2.62 -5.75
CA ARG A 86 -17.21 -2.17 -4.39
C ARG A 86 -16.17 -1.16 -3.90
N SER A 87 -16.62 -0.20 -3.09
CA SER A 87 -15.68 0.58 -2.28
C SER A 87 -15.15 -0.29 -1.16
N VAL A 88 -13.86 -0.18 -0.89
CA VAL A 88 -13.16 -0.88 0.18
C VAL A 88 -13.07 -0.03 1.46
N GLY A 89 -13.83 1.06 1.57
CA GLY A 89 -13.74 2.01 2.70
C GLY A 89 -12.77 3.16 2.44
N PHE A 90 -12.57 3.50 1.17
CA PHE A 90 -11.83 4.66 0.69
C PHE A 90 -12.80 5.65 0.02
N GLY A 91 -12.29 6.76 -0.51
CA GLY A 91 -13.06 7.67 -1.37
C GLY A 91 -13.58 6.97 -2.64
N GLU A 92 -14.41 7.67 -3.43
CA GLU A 92 -15.16 7.08 -4.57
C GLU A 92 -14.30 6.40 -5.67
N ASN A 93 -12.98 6.64 -5.69
CA ASN A 93 -12.11 6.34 -6.84
C ASN A 93 -10.98 5.34 -6.59
N GLU A 94 -10.88 4.74 -5.40
CA GLU A 94 -9.82 3.78 -5.04
C GLU A 94 -10.33 2.33 -5.11
N LYS A 95 -10.12 1.69 -6.26
CA LYS A 95 -10.63 0.34 -6.56
C LYS A 95 -9.51 -0.53 -7.13
N GLY A 96 -9.68 -1.83 -7.16
CA GLY A 96 -8.69 -2.68 -7.82
C GLY A 96 -8.88 -4.15 -7.49
N LEU A 97 -8.11 -4.98 -8.16
CA LEU A 97 -7.95 -6.41 -7.93
C LEU A 97 -6.63 -6.72 -7.23
N ALA A 98 -5.65 -5.82 -7.26
CA ALA A 98 -4.35 -5.99 -6.61
C ALA A 98 -4.40 -5.80 -5.08
N TYR A 99 -3.31 -6.14 -4.40
CA TYR A 99 -3.07 -5.70 -3.02
C TYR A 99 -2.92 -4.18 -2.97
N ILE A 100 -3.27 -3.56 -1.85
CA ILE A 100 -3.03 -2.13 -1.63
C ILE A 100 -1.58 -1.97 -1.19
N TYR A 101 -0.79 -1.19 -1.93
CA TYR A 101 0.59 -0.85 -1.59
C TYR A 101 0.63 0.48 -0.86
N PHE A 102 1.47 0.57 0.17
CA PHE A 102 1.78 1.80 0.88
C PHE A 102 3.18 1.69 1.48
N ASP A 103 3.85 2.83 1.61
CA ASP A 103 5.20 2.90 2.17
C ASP A 103 5.42 4.14 3.02
N ASN A 104 6.63 4.23 3.58
CA ASN A 104 7.10 5.39 4.32
C ASN A 104 8.43 5.83 3.69
N ASP A 105 8.34 6.35 2.47
CA ASP A 105 9.41 6.89 1.66
C ASP A 105 9.89 8.25 2.22
N VAL A 106 11.20 8.37 2.41
CA VAL A 106 11.80 9.63 2.90
C VAL A 106 11.78 10.75 1.86
N LEU A 107 11.47 10.43 0.61
CA LEU A 107 11.38 11.36 -0.50
C LEU A 107 10.00 11.99 -0.63
N ASP A 108 8.98 11.53 0.10
CA ASP A 108 7.68 12.20 0.17
C ASP A 108 7.82 13.53 0.96
N PRO A 109 7.49 14.68 0.34
CA PRO A 109 7.58 15.98 0.98
C PRO A 109 6.49 16.24 2.03
N ASN A 110 5.58 15.29 2.31
CA ASN A 110 4.51 15.47 3.30
C ASN A 110 4.76 14.71 4.63
N PRO A 111 5.66 15.21 5.49
CA PRO A 111 5.97 14.57 6.78
C PRO A 111 4.81 14.62 7.78
N ALA A 112 3.73 15.38 7.51
CA ALA A 112 2.59 15.52 8.42
C ALA A 112 1.58 14.36 8.31
N ASN A 113 1.58 13.62 7.20
CA ASN A 113 0.67 12.50 6.97
C ASN A 113 1.35 11.12 6.99
N HIS A 114 2.63 11.07 7.36
CA HIS A 114 3.42 9.83 7.43
C HIS A 114 3.43 9.05 6.10
N ASP A 115 3.38 9.77 4.98
CA ASP A 115 3.39 9.27 3.59
C ASP A 115 2.15 8.45 3.18
N HIS A 116 1.58 7.68 4.11
CA HIS A 116 0.45 6.79 3.85
C HIS A 116 -0.80 7.13 4.68
N GLY A 117 -1.98 6.89 4.12
CA GLY A 117 -3.27 7.04 4.84
C GLY A 117 -3.68 5.86 5.72
N VAL A 118 -2.73 5.04 6.19
CA VAL A 118 -2.99 3.82 6.99
C VAL A 118 -2.67 4.05 8.47
N GLU A 119 -3.68 4.48 9.25
CA GLU A 119 -3.49 4.97 10.62
C GLU A 119 -2.99 3.90 11.62
N TYR A 120 -3.17 2.61 11.32
CA TYR A 120 -2.64 1.55 12.19
C TYR A 120 -1.11 1.53 12.22
N TYR A 121 -0.44 1.95 11.14
CA TYR A 121 1.02 1.93 11.01
C TYR A 121 1.67 3.31 11.16
N ALA A 122 0.89 4.36 11.42
CA ALA A 122 1.40 5.70 11.64
C ALA A 122 2.07 5.85 13.03
N PRO A 123 3.27 6.47 13.13
CA PRO A 123 3.88 6.83 14.41
C PRO A 123 2.97 7.74 15.24
N GLY A 124 2.71 7.39 16.49
CA GLY A 124 1.79 8.10 17.38
C GLY A 124 0.31 7.95 17.00
N GLY A 125 0.00 7.18 15.95
CA GLY A 125 -1.36 6.93 15.49
C GLY A 125 -2.16 6.01 16.41
N PRO A 126 -3.47 5.87 16.15
CA PRO A 126 -4.36 5.04 16.96
C PRO A 126 -3.98 3.56 16.95
N GLY A 127 -3.33 3.05 15.89
CA GLY A 127 -2.73 1.71 15.89
C GLY A 127 -1.71 1.52 17.02
N GLN A 128 -0.75 2.42 17.10
CA GLN A 128 0.29 2.37 18.12
C GLN A 128 -0.28 2.60 19.53
N VAL A 129 -1.16 3.60 19.69
CA VAL A 129 -1.68 4.01 21.01
C VAL A 129 -2.66 2.98 21.58
N LEU A 130 -3.56 2.44 20.76
CA LEU A 130 -4.64 1.56 21.23
C LEU A 130 -4.26 0.07 21.18
N TYR A 131 -3.42 -0.32 20.22
CA TYR A 131 -3.11 -1.72 19.96
C TYR A 131 -1.63 -2.06 20.16
N GLY A 132 -0.78 -1.08 20.49
CA GLY A 132 0.66 -1.30 20.61
C GLY A 132 1.32 -1.65 19.27
N ALA A 133 0.70 -1.27 18.16
CA ALA A 133 1.21 -1.54 16.83
C ALA A 133 2.61 -0.95 16.64
N VAL A 134 3.47 -1.68 15.93
CA VAL A 134 4.79 -1.18 15.53
C VAL A 134 4.61 -0.33 14.27
N PRO A 135 4.94 0.97 14.29
CA PRO A 135 4.82 1.82 13.10
C PRO A 135 5.66 1.32 11.92
N LEU A 136 5.30 1.74 10.70
CA LEU A 136 6.12 1.54 9.52
C LEU A 136 7.37 2.42 9.64
N LYS A 137 8.56 1.83 9.59
CA LYS A 137 9.80 2.63 9.67
C LYS A 137 10.02 3.36 8.35
N SER A 138 10.81 4.43 8.40
CA SER A 138 11.32 5.04 7.18
C SER A 138 11.93 3.97 6.29
N GLU A 139 11.67 4.08 4.99
CA GLU A 139 12.16 3.18 3.97
C GLU A 139 11.61 1.73 4.07
N GLU A 140 10.52 1.51 4.81
CA GLU A 140 9.74 0.26 4.79
C GLU A 140 8.48 0.44 3.95
N PHE A 141 8.07 -0.63 3.25
CA PHE A 141 6.74 -0.74 2.63
C PHE A 141 5.92 -1.86 3.24
N ALA A 142 4.63 -1.84 2.97
CA ALA A 142 3.69 -2.89 3.30
C ALA A 142 2.65 -3.10 2.19
N LEU A 143 2.02 -4.27 2.24
CA LEU A 143 0.93 -4.66 1.36
C LEU A 143 -0.27 -5.01 2.24
N LEU A 144 -1.46 -4.58 1.82
CA LEU A 144 -2.73 -4.90 2.45
C LEU A 144 -3.63 -5.67 1.50
N SER A 145 -4.30 -6.65 2.08
CA SER A 145 -5.49 -7.25 1.51
C SER A 145 -6.64 -6.94 2.45
N VAL A 146 -7.75 -6.45 1.89
CA VAL A 146 -8.96 -6.01 2.62
C VAL A 146 -9.67 -7.12 3.39
N GLY A 147 -9.14 -8.33 3.34
CA GLY A 147 -9.60 -9.45 4.14
C GLY A 147 -11.03 -9.91 3.83
N PRO A 148 -11.54 -10.90 4.59
CA PRO A 148 -12.85 -11.49 4.34
C PRO A 148 -14.03 -10.53 4.44
N ASP A 149 -13.93 -9.45 5.23
CA ASP A 149 -14.97 -8.43 5.40
C ASP A 149 -14.96 -7.38 4.27
N ARG A 150 -13.86 -7.28 3.52
CA ARG A 150 -13.69 -6.45 2.31
C ARG A 150 -13.65 -4.95 2.59
N PHE A 151 -13.26 -4.57 3.79
CA PHE A 151 -13.08 -3.17 4.18
C PHE A 151 -11.72 -2.99 4.84
N ILE A 152 -10.95 -2.01 4.35
CA ILE A 152 -9.70 -1.59 5.01
C ILE A 152 -9.97 -0.69 6.21
N GLU A 153 -11.12 0.00 6.20
CA GLU A 153 -11.46 1.04 7.15
C GLU A 153 -12.40 0.53 8.24
N ARG A 154 -12.06 0.81 9.51
CA ARG A 154 -12.97 0.53 10.62
C ARG A 154 -13.13 1.70 11.59
N THR A 155 -14.39 2.03 11.90
CA THR A 155 -14.73 2.98 12.96
C THR A 155 -14.72 2.29 14.34
N ASN A 156 -14.02 2.86 15.32
CA ASN A 156 -14.02 2.40 16.71
C ASN A 156 -14.98 3.22 17.62
N GLY A 157 -15.83 4.05 17.02
CA GLY A 157 -16.75 4.97 17.70
C GLY A 157 -16.20 6.39 17.92
N TYR A 158 -14.87 6.58 17.82
CA TYR A 158 -14.20 7.88 18.01
C TYR A 158 -13.32 8.27 16.82
N SER A 159 -12.78 7.28 16.11
CA SER A 159 -11.97 7.46 14.91
C SER A 159 -12.17 6.29 13.96
N THR A 160 -11.87 6.56 12.71
CA THR A 160 -11.60 5.55 11.70
C THR A 160 -10.14 5.09 11.83
N ILE A 161 -9.88 3.80 11.69
CA ILE A 161 -8.52 3.22 11.66
C ILE A 161 -8.43 2.27 10.47
N ARG A 162 -7.48 2.51 9.56
CA ARG A 162 -7.16 1.61 8.45
C ARG A 162 -6.02 0.65 8.77
N GLY A 163 -6.08 -0.56 8.23
CA GLY A 163 -4.96 -1.51 8.27
C GLY A 163 -4.90 -2.39 9.52
N ILE A 164 -6.01 -2.53 10.26
CA ILE A 164 -6.07 -3.37 11.47
C ILE A 164 -5.82 -4.83 11.06
N PRO A 165 -4.77 -5.51 11.59
CA PRO A 165 -4.42 -6.85 11.16
C PRO A 165 -5.51 -7.91 11.43
N TYR A 166 -5.61 -8.84 10.49
CA TYR A 166 -6.41 -10.05 10.60
C TYR A 166 -5.93 -10.91 11.79
N ASN A 167 -6.84 -11.23 12.71
CA ASN A 167 -6.58 -12.13 13.82
C ASN A 167 -7.23 -13.51 13.59
N PRO A 168 -6.45 -14.59 13.40
CA PRO A 168 -7.02 -15.92 13.17
C PRO A 168 -7.80 -16.49 14.36
N THR A 169 -7.63 -15.99 15.58
CA THR A 169 -8.28 -16.53 16.78
C THR A 169 -9.79 -16.26 16.84
N ASN A 170 -10.32 -15.42 15.95
CA ASN A 170 -11.77 -15.18 15.79
C ASN A 170 -12.34 -15.75 14.47
N GLY A 171 -11.54 -16.53 13.72
CA GLY A 171 -11.97 -17.25 12.52
C GLY A 171 -12.34 -16.36 11.33
N THR A 172 -13.44 -16.69 10.64
CA THR A 172 -13.96 -15.91 9.50
C THR A 172 -14.63 -14.59 9.91
N ASN A 173 -14.79 -14.36 11.21
CA ASN A 173 -15.36 -13.12 11.75
C ASN A 173 -14.28 -12.06 12.01
N SER A 174 -13.02 -12.33 11.66
CA SER A 174 -12.01 -11.28 11.68
C SER A 174 -12.38 -10.23 10.64
N ILE A 175 -12.49 -9.02 11.13
CA ILE A 175 -12.73 -7.79 10.37
C ILE A 175 -11.43 -7.00 10.23
N GLY A 176 -10.39 -7.73 9.86
CA GLY A 176 -9.03 -7.23 9.83
C GLY A 176 -8.36 -7.61 8.53
N ASP A 177 -7.46 -6.76 8.11
CA ASP A 177 -6.71 -6.85 6.87
C ASP A 177 -5.57 -7.85 7.00
N MET A 178 -5.32 -8.62 5.95
CA MET A 178 -4.06 -9.36 5.93
C MET A 178 -2.95 -8.42 5.50
N VAL A 179 -1.88 -8.41 6.29
CA VAL A 179 -0.76 -7.50 6.10
C VAL A 179 0.50 -8.29 5.79
N PHE A 180 1.25 -7.79 4.82
CA PHE A 180 2.65 -8.14 4.61
C PHE A 180 3.50 -6.89 4.84
N ARG A 181 4.61 -7.02 5.58
CA ARG A 181 5.58 -5.94 5.79
C ARG A 181 6.93 -6.37 5.26
N SER A 182 7.63 -5.44 4.59
CA SER A 182 9.02 -5.61 4.13
C SER A 182 9.96 -6.06 5.24
N SER A 183 9.80 -5.54 6.46
CA SER A 183 10.61 -5.90 7.64
C SER A 183 10.31 -7.28 8.23
N GLY A 184 9.27 -7.97 7.76
CA GLY A 184 8.87 -9.28 8.28
C GLY A 184 8.25 -9.25 9.69
N ILE A 185 8.08 -8.07 10.29
CA ILE A 185 7.40 -7.89 11.58
C ILE A 185 5.90 -8.14 11.35
N PRO A 186 5.27 -9.11 12.03
CA PRO A 186 3.82 -9.27 11.99
C PRO A 186 3.14 -8.01 12.54
N GLY A 187 2.11 -7.52 11.84
CA GLY A 187 1.24 -6.45 12.32
C GLY A 187 0.37 -6.90 13.49
#